data_AF-A0A255XQN6-F1
#
_entry.id   AF-A0A255XQN6-F1
#
_cell.length_a   1.000
_cell.length_b   1.000
_cell.length_c   1.000
_cell.angle_alpha   90.00
_cell.angle_beta   90.00
_cell.angle_gamma   90.00
#
_symmetry.space_group_name_H-M   'P 1'
#
loop_
_entity.id
_entity.type
_entity.pdbx_description
1 polymer ?
#
loop_
_entity_poly.entity_id
_entity_poly.type
_entity_poly.pdbx_seq_one_letter_code
_entity_poly.pdbx_strand_id
1 'polypeptide(L)'
;MFDSLILLCPELEARLIRKLLQEWNPSLHFSHCIHKRALSKLSGRTLAKARIISFEFPDIVPETLLATTGYGAFNLHPGSPAYPGWAPALFAAEDRAPVFGATLHGMTAQVDAGPILGTELKRTQAPYEQHAFEKLAYGAAWALLQRFAPDLAALPNIPVARWQQWQGPRRTRRQAEALKRPQLVG
;
A
#
# COMPACT_ATOMS: atom_id res chain seq x y z
N MET A 1 3.21 4.61 24.09
CA MET A 1 1.79 4.75 23.74
C MET A 1 1.73 5.18 22.30
N PHE A 2 0.79 4.60 21.53
CA PHE A 2 0.56 4.92 20.13
C PHE A 2 -0.12 6.28 20.05
N ASP A 3 0.50 7.25 19.38
CA ASP A 3 -0.05 8.60 19.26
C ASP A 3 0.19 9.24 17.89
N SER A 4 0.94 8.57 17.00
CA SER A 4 1.44 9.18 15.78
C SER A 4 1.23 8.30 14.55
N LEU A 5 0.81 8.91 13.44
CA LEU A 5 0.79 8.30 12.12
C LEU A 5 1.77 9.01 11.19
N ILE A 6 2.48 8.22 10.40
CA ILE A 6 3.34 8.71 9.32
C ILE A 6 2.72 8.23 8.01
N LEU A 7 2.20 9.18 7.24
CA LEU A 7 1.55 8.92 5.95
C LEU A 7 2.58 9.02 4.82
N LEU A 8 2.71 7.96 4.04
CA LEU A 8 3.58 7.87 2.87
C LEU A 8 2.70 7.71 1.62
N CYS A 9 2.24 8.82 1.06
CA CYS A 9 1.30 8.83 -0.06
C CYS A 9 1.25 10.23 -0.70
N PRO A 10 0.60 10.41 -1.87
CA PRO A 10 0.41 11.75 -2.42
C PRO A 10 -0.43 12.66 -1.50
N GLU A 11 -0.36 13.97 -1.73
CA GLU A 11 -0.92 15.00 -0.83
C GLU A 11 -2.45 14.85 -0.63
N LEU A 12 -3.18 14.55 -1.70
CA LEU A 12 -4.63 14.39 -1.65
C LEU A 12 -5.01 13.21 -0.76
N GLU A 13 -4.39 12.06 -0.98
CA GLU A 13 -4.58 10.84 -0.22
C GLU A 13 -4.22 11.07 1.25
N ALA A 14 -3.11 11.74 1.54
CA ALA A 14 -2.72 12.04 2.91
C ALA A 14 -3.78 12.85 3.67
N ARG A 15 -4.41 13.84 3.02
CA ARG A 15 -5.50 14.63 3.59
C ARG A 15 -6.74 13.78 3.85
N LEU A 16 -7.12 12.92 2.90
CA LEU A 16 -8.30 12.06 3.00
C LEU A 16 -8.12 10.99 4.08
N ILE A 17 -6.97 10.31 4.09
CA ILE A 17 -6.61 9.29 5.09
C ILE A 17 -6.58 9.92 6.48
N ARG A 18 -5.96 11.10 6.63
CA ARG A 18 -5.95 11.84 7.90
C ARG A 18 -7.37 12.07 8.40
N LYS A 19 -8.24 12.63 7.56
CA LYS A 19 -9.64 12.91 7.95
C LYS A 19 -10.35 11.64 8.42
N LEU A 20 -10.26 10.56 7.64
CA LEU A 20 -10.87 9.28 7.97
C LEU A 20 -10.37 8.72 9.30
N LEU A 21 -9.06 8.72 9.55
CA LEU A 21 -8.50 8.12 10.77
C LEU A 21 -8.71 9.00 12.00
N GLN A 22 -8.81 10.32 11.84
CA GLN A 22 -9.16 11.24 12.94
C GLN A 22 -10.60 11.04 13.44
N GLU A 23 -11.51 10.56 12.61
CA GLU A 23 -12.88 10.21 13.05
C GLU A 23 -12.86 9.09 14.11
N TRP A 24 -11.89 8.17 14.02
CA TRP A 24 -11.73 7.05 14.96
C TRP A 24 -10.82 7.36 16.14
N ASN A 25 -9.81 8.21 15.94
CA ASN A 25 -8.93 8.67 17.01
C ASN A 25 -8.51 10.13 16.79
N PRO A 26 -9.24 11.08 17.39
CA PRO A 26 -8.97 12.51 17.26
C PRO A 26 -7.62 12.97 17.83
N SER A 27 -6.99 12.15 18.68
CA SER A 27 -5.72 12.49 19.35
C SER A 27 -4.48 12.20 18.50
N LEU A 28 -4.64 11.57 17.33
CA LEU A 28 -3.52 11.21 16.47
C LEU A 28 -2.78 12.44 15.94
N HIS A 29 -1.46 12.43 16.12
CA HIS A 29 -0.53 13.32 15.43
C HIS A 29 -0.16 12.73 14.08
N PHE A 30 0.00 13.58 13.06
CA PHE A 30 0.27 13.12 11.70
C PHE A 30 1.50 13.80 11.11
N SER A 31 2.44 12.99 10.65
CA SER A 31 3.52 13.39 9.74
C SER A 31 3.22 12.86 8.34
N HIS A 32 3.69 13.56 7.31
CA HIS A 32 3.46 13.18 5.92
C HIS A 32 4.76 13.33 5.12
N CYS A 33 5.03 12.35 4.26
CA CYS A 33 6.23 12.31 3.43
C CYS A 33 5.86 11.78 2.04
N ILE A 34 6.25 12.51 1.00
CA ILE A 34 5.98 12.12 -0.40
C ILE A 34 7.19 11.43 -1.07
N HIS A 35 8.39 11.53 -0.49
CA HIS A 35 9.61 10.90 -1.00
C HIS A 35 10.56 10.45 0.12
N LYS A 36 11.45 9.50 -0.19
CA LYS A 36 12.43 8.90 0.75
C LYS A 36 13.31 9.90 1.46
N ARG A 37 13.69 11.01 0.80
CA ARG A 37 14.54 12.07 1.40
C ARG A 37 13.92 12.70 2.64
N ALA A 38 12.58 12.72 2.75
CA ALA A 38 11.92 13.25 3.94
C ALA A 38 11.98 12.28 5.13
N LEU A 39 12.12 10.97 4.87
CA LEU A 39 12.13 9.94 5.91
C LEU A 39 13.33 10.06 6.85
N SER A 40 14.48 10.55 6.36
CA SER A 40 15.68 10.73 7.19
C SER A 40 15.52 11.81 8.27
N LYS A 41 14.47 12.63 8.21
CA LYS A 41 14.15 13.65 9.21
C LYS A 41 13.30 13.11 10.36
N LEU A 42 12.80 11.88 10.26
CA LEU A 42 11.99 11.26 11.30
C LEU A 42 12.88 10.86 12.48
N SER A 43 12.57 11.37 13.66
CA SER A 43 13.32 11.04 14.87
C SER A 43 12.96 9.63 15.37
N GLY A 44 13.92 8.94 15.99
CA GLY A 44 13.67 7.64 16.62
C GLY A 44 12.58 7.70 17.70
N ARG A 45 12.47 8.83 18.43
CA ARG A 45 11.41 9.05 19.42
C ARG A 45 10.01 9.10 18.76
N THR A 46 9.91 9.71 17.59
CA THR A 46 8.67 9.73 16.81
C THR A 46 8.33 8.34 16.31
N LEU A 47 9.30 7.65 15.69
CA LEU A 47 9.11 6.31 15.14
C LEU A 47 8.68 5.28 16.19
N ALA A 48 9.25 5.34 17.39
CA ALA A 48 8.90 4.46 18.51
C ALA A 48 7.43 4.58 18.97
N LYS A 49 6.76 5.70 18.64
CA LYS A 49 5.34 5.93 18.95
C LYS A 49 4.43 5.93 17.74
N ALA A 50 5.00 5.69 16.56
CA ALA A 50 4.31 5.85 15.30
C ALA A 50 3.93 4.51 14.67
N ARG A 51 2.92 4.61 13.80
CA ARG A 51 2.61 3.65 12.75
C ARG A 51 2.81 4.31 11.39
N ILE A 52 3.33 3.54 10.43
CA ILE A 52 3.45 3.99 9.04
C ILE A 52 2.25 3.45 8.25
N ILE A 53 1.64 4.32 7.44
CA ILE A 53 0.65 3.93 6.42
C ILE A 53 1.15 4.43 5.07
N SER A 54 1.38 3.51 4.15
CA SER A 54 1.85 3.77 2.79
C SER A 54 0.74 3.50 1.77
N PHE A 55 0.62 4.37 0.76
CA PHE A 55 -0.24 4.19 -0.40
C PHE A 55 0.38 4.91 -1.60
N GLU A 56 0.66 4.18 -2.69
CA GLU A 56 1.31 4.71 -3.91
C GLU A 56 2.61 5.50 -3.65
N PHE A 57 3.36 5.13 -2.61
CA PHE A 57 4.64 5.72 -2.30
C PHE A 57 5.73 5.21 -3.27
N PRO A 58 6.48 6.10 -3.95
CA PRO A 58 7.36 5.69 -5.06
C PRO A 58 8.68 5.05 -4.61
N ASP A 59 9.03 5.16 -3.33
CA ASP A 59 10.34 4.74 -2.82
C ASP A 59 10.26 3.55 -1.85
N ILE A 60 11.31 2.74 -1.82
CA ILE A 60 11.44 1.67 -0.81
C ILE A 60 11.75 2.31 0.56
N VAL A 61 10.92 2.01 1.56
CA VAL A 61 11.15 2.41 2.94
C VAL A 61 12.33 1.62 3.52
N PRO A 62 13.37 2.29 4.05
CA PRO A 62 14.51 1.63 4.68
C PRO A 62 14.11 0.63 5.77
N GLU A 63 14.75 -0.54 5.78
CA GLU A 63 14.55 -1.57 6.80
C GLU A 63 14.79 -1.05 8.23
N THR A 64 15.78 -0.16 8.40
CA THR A 64 16.06 0.49 9.69
C THR A 64 14.89 1.33 10.22
N LEU A 65 14.11 1.96 9.33
CA LEU A 65 12.89 2.67 9.73
C LEU A 65 11.76 1.70 10.06
N LEU A 66 11.61 0.63 9.28
CA LEU A 66 10.62 -0.41 9.58
C LEU A 66 10.87 -1.04 10.96
N ALA A 67 12.13 -1.35 11.29
CA ALA A 67 12.53 -1.95 12.56
C ALA A 67 12.37 -1.01 13.77
N THR A 68 12.41 0.31 13.56
CA THR A 68 12.28 1.31 14.64
C THR A 68 10.85 1.83 14.82
N THR A 69 9.92 1.44 13.95
CA THR A 69 8.52 1.85 14.00
C THR A 69 7.77 1.03 15.05
N GLY A 70 7.34 1.68 16.14
CA GLY A 70 6.82 0.99 17.33
C GLY A 70 5.44 0.34 17.16
N TYR A 71 4.63 0.82 16.21
CA TYR A 71 3.25 0.34 16.01
C TYR A 71 3.00 -0.21 14.61
N GLY A 72 4.08 -0.69 13.97
CA GLY A 72 4.05 -1.35 12.68
C GLY A 72 4.01 -0.40 11.49
N ALA A 73 4.29 -0.95 10.31
CA ALA A 73 4.25 -0.26 9.03
C ALA A 73 3.37 -1.07 8.08
N PHE A 74 2.42 -0.40 7.44
CA PHE A 74 1.43 -1.04 6.59
C PHE A 74 1.38 -0.36 5.23
N ASN A 75 1.29 -1.15 4.17
CA ASN A 75 1.15 -0.66 2.83
C ASN A 75 -0.20 -1.10 2.27
N LEU A 76 -0.91 -0.13 1.71
CA LEU A 76 -2.09 -0.33 0.91
C LEU A 76 -1.62 -0.48 -0.54
N HIS A 77 -1.45 -1.72 -0.98
CA HIS A 77 -1.00 -2.03 -2.32
C HIS A 77 -2.19 -1.99 -3.30
N PRO A 78 -2.17 -1.16 -4.36
CA PRO A 78 -3.22 -1.12 -5.38
C PRO A 78 -3.10 -2.28 -6.38
N GLY A 79 -3.03 -3.51 -5.85
CA GLY A 79 -3.01 -4.75 -6.60
C GLY A 79 -3.49 -5.93 -5.76
N SER A 80 -4.03 -6.96 -6.40
CA SER A 80 -4.38 -8.21 -5.72
C SER A 80 -3.12 -9.01 -5.36
N PRO A 81 -3.21 -10.04 -4.49
CA PRO A 81 -2.05 -10.85 -4.11
C PRO A 81 -1.36 -11.59 -5.27
N ALA A 82 -2.03 -11.71 -6.42
CA ALA A 82 -1.47 -12.26 -7.65
C ALA A 82 -0.57 -11.27 -8.41
N TYR A 83 -0.58 -9.99 -8.05
CA TYR A 83 0.20 -8.93 -8.72
C TYR A 83 1.01 -8.11 -7.70
N PRO A 84 1.97 -8.70 -6.98
CA PRO A 84 2.88 -7.95 -6.13
C PRO A 84 3.93 -7.17 -6.94
N GLY A 85 4.44 -6.09 -6.37
CA GLY A 85 5.51 -5.28 -6.95
C GLY A 85 4.99 -4.13 -7.81
N TRP A 86 5.80 -3.73 -8.79
CA TRP A 86 5.60 -2.49 -9.53
C TRP A 86 4.48 -2.59 -10.57
N ALA A 87 3.73 -1.49 -10.75
CA ALA A 87 2.69 -1.32 -11.77
C ALA A 87 1.71 -2.51 -11.89
N PRO A 88 1.07 -2.95 -10.79
CA PRO A 88 0.23 -4.14 -10.78
C PRO A 88 -0.93 -4.08 -11.79
N ALA A 89 -1.52 -2.90 -12.00
CA ALA A 89 -2.60 -2.69 -12.96
C ALA A 89 -2.18 -2.89 -14.42
N LEU A 90 -0.93 -2.53 -14.78
CA LEU A 90 -0.38 -2.79 -16.11
C LEU A 90 -0.31 -4.29 -16.37
N PHE A 91 0.32 -5.03 -15.46
CA PHE A 91 0.45 -6.48 -15.62
C PHE A 91 -0.89 -7.20 -15.59
N ALA A 92 -1.82 -6.78 -14.74
CA ALA A 92 -3.15 -7.38 -14.68
C ALA A 92 -3.98 -7.11 -15.95
N ALA A 93 -3.81 -5.95 -16.59
CA ALA A 93 -4.42 -5.65 -17.88
C ALA A 93 -3.84 -6.53 -19.00
N GLU A 94 -2.51 -6.64 -19.08
CA GLU A 94 -1.82 -7.52 -20.04
C GLU A 94 -2.23 -8.99 -19.87
N ASP A 95 -2.28 -9.46 -18.62
CA ASP A 95 -2.67 -10.83 -18.27
C ASP A 95 -4.19 -11.06 -18.37
N ARG A 96 -4.99 -10.02 -18.70
CA ARG A 96 -6.47 -10.03 -18.73
C ARG A 96 -7.07 -10.64 -17.46
N ALA A 97 -6.50 -10.27 -16.32
CA ALA A 97 -6.75 -10.93 -15.05
C ALA A 97 -8.24 -10.90 -14.70
N PRO A 98 -8.91 -12.05 -14.44
CA PRO A 98 -10.37 -12.12 -14.22
C PRO A 98 -10.80 -11.56 -12.86
N VAL A 99 -9.85 -11.40 -11.94
CA VAL A 99 -10.05 -10.86 -10.60
C VAL A 99 -8.89 -9.94 -10.27
N PHE A 100 -9.20 -8.73 -9.82
CA PHE A 100 -8.21 -7.73 -9.42
C PHE A 100 -8.73 -6.90 -8.24
N GLY A 101 -7.90 -6.01 -7.70
CA GLY A 101 -8.27 -5.21 -6.54
C GLY A 101 -7.07 -4.67 -5.79
N ALA A 102 -7.16 -4.65 -4.46
CA ALA A 102 -6.13 -4.11 -3.58
C ALA A 102 -5.84 -5.04 -2.40
N THR A 103 -4.68 -4.84 -1.78
CA THR A 103 -4.18 -5.64 -0.66
C THR A 103 -3.62 -4.73 0.42
N LEU A 104 -4.11 -4.83 1.65
CA LEU A 104 -3.49 -4.20 2.83
C LEU A 104 -2.57 -5.23 3.48
N HIS A 105 -1.30 -4.87 3.68
CA HIS A 105 -0.31 -5.79 4.25
C HIS A 105 0.70 -5.08 5.14
N GLY A 106 1.33 -5.84 6.05
CA GLY A 106 2.48 -5.38 6.81
C GLY A 106 3.68 -5.19 5.88
N MET A 107 4.46 -4.13 6.09
CA MET A 107 5.67 -3.86 5.33
C MET A 107 6.84 -4.67 5.89
N THR A 108 7.69 -5.17 5.01
CA THR A 108 8.95 -5.84 5.32
C THR A 108 10.07 -5.22 4.50
N ALA A 109 11.33 -5.60 4.74
CA ALA A 109 12.47 -5.16 3.90
C ALA A 109 12.27 -5.51 2.42
N GLN A 110 11.59 -6.63 2.15
CA GLN A 110 11.13 -6.99 0.82
C GLN A 110 9.80 -6.27 0.52
N VAL A 111 9.76 -5.55 -0.61
CA VAL A 111 8.53 -4.97 -1.20
C VAL A 111 7.44 -6.03 -1.25
N ASP A 112 6.18 -5.71 -0.97
CA ASP A 112 4.97 -6.58 -1.04
C ASP A 112 5.21 -8.07 -0.70
N ALA A 113 5.90 -8.34 0.40
CA ALA A 113 6.21 -9.70 0.87
C ALA A 113 5.68 -9.98 2.27
N GLY A 114 5.26 -8.94 2.99
CA GLY A 114 4.81 -9.09 4.37
C GLY A 114 3.42 -9.70 4.50
N PRO A 115 3.01 -9.98 5.76
CA PRO A 115 1.75 -10.64 6.04
C PRO A 115 0.58 -9.77 5.57
N ILE A 116 -0.39 -10.41 4.91
CA ILE A 116 -1.61 -9.75 4.44
C ILE A 116 -2.57 -9.58 5.63
N LEU A 117 -3.11 -8.38 5.77
CA LEU A 117 -4.16 -8.06 6.75
C LEU A 117 -5.54 -8.27 6.11
N GLY A 118 -5.68 -7.88 4.85
CA GLY A 118 -6.89 -8.16 4.09
C GLY A 118 -6.78 -7.75 2.63
N THR A 119 -7.72 -8.26 1.84
CA THR A 119 -7.85 -7.96 0.40
C THR A 119 -9.24 -7.44 0.09
N GLU A 120 -9.36 -6.61 -0.93
CA GLU A 120 -10.63 -6.26 -1.55
C GLU A 120 -10.52 -6.59 -3.03
N LEU A 121 -11.27 -7.60 -3.47
CA LEU A 121 -11.15 -8.19 -4.81
C LEU A 121 -12.48 -8.09 -5.55
N LYS A 122 -12.41 -7.72 -6.83
CA LYS A 122 -13.56 -7.60 -7.72
C LYS A 122 -13.30 -8.37 -9.02
N ARG A 123 -14.37 -8.90 -9.59
CA ARG A 123 -14.32 -9.46 -10.95
C ARG A 123 -14.02 -8.32 -11.93
N THR A 124 -13.19 -8.61 -12.92
CA THR A 124 -12.88 -7.70 -14.01
C THR A 124 -13.66 -8.10 -15.25
N GLN A 125 -13.82 -7.17 -16.17
CA GLN A 125 -14.49 -7.37 -17.46
C GLN A 125 -13.77 -6.56 -18.53
N ALA A 126 -13.94 -6.96 -19.78
CA ALA A 126 -13.44 -6.19 -20.91
C ALA A 126 -14.11 -4.80 -20.98
N PRO A 127 -13.42 -3.77 -21.51
CA PRO A 127 -12.06 -3.82 -22.06
C PRO A 127 -10.96 -3.88 -20.98
N TYR A 128 -9.91 -4.66 -21.23
CA TYR A 128 -8.79 -4.86 -20.30
C TYR A 128 -7.73 -3.78 -20.44
N GLU A 129 -8.11 -2.54 -20.12
CA GLU A 129 -7.22 -1.38 -20.19
C GLU A 129 -6.59 -1.09 -18.82
N GLN A 130 -5.30 -0.72 -18.80
CA GLN A 130 -4.59 -0.39 -17.56
C GLN A 130 -5.37 0.58 -16.66
N HIS A 131 -5.95 1.65 -17.23
CA HIS A 131 -6.72 2.66 -16.48
C HIS A 131 -7.95 2.10 -15.78
N ALA A 132 -8.60 1.09 -16.37
CA ALA A 132 -9.75 0.43 -15.75
C ALA A 132 -9.32 -0.36 -14.49
N PHE A 133 -8.17 -1.02 -14.56
CA PHE A 133 -7.57 -1.72 -13.43
C PHE A 133 -7.09 -0.76 -12.33
N GLU A 134 -6.50 0.38 -12.70
CA GLU A 134 -6.09 1.43 -11.74
C GLU A 134 -7.29 1.97 -10.97
N LYS A 135 -8.38 2.34 -11.66
CA LYS A 135 -9.62 2.79 -11.02
C LYS A 135 -10.22 1.74 -10.09
N LEU A 136 -10.25 0.48 -10.52
CA LEU A 136 -10.76 -0.64 -9.73
C LEU A 136 -9.92 -0.82 -8.46
N ALA A 137 -8.59 -0.83 -8.60
CA ALA A 137 -7.67 -0.97 -7.47
C ALA A 137 -7.75 0.21 -6.50
N TYR A 138 -7.86 1.45 -6.98
CA TYR A 138 -8.04 2.62 -6.13
C TYR A 138 -9.32 2.52 -5.30
N GLY A 139 -10.45 2.18 -5.92
CA GLY A 139 -11.71 1.98 -5.21
C GLY A 139 -11.65 0.83 -4.18
N ALA A 140 -10.97 -0.26 -4.54
CA ALA A 140 -10.75 -1.39 -3.63
C ALA A 140 -9.83 -1.02 -2.45
N ALA A 141 -8.79 -0.23 -2.70
CA ALA A 141 -7.88 0.29 -1.70
C ALA A 141 -8.62 1.17 -0.69
N TRP A 142 -9.49 2.07 -1.17
CA TRP A 142 -10.29 2.90 -0.28
C TRP A 142 -11.28 2.07 0.58
N ALA A 143 -11.92 1.07 0.00
CA ALA A 143 -12.80 0.16 0.76
C ALA A 143 -12.02 -0.60 1.84
N LEU A 144 -10.79 -1.06 1.56
CA LEU A 144 -9.90 -1.62 2.58
C LEU A 144 -9.60 -0.61 3.68
N LEU A 145 -9.21 0.61 3.33
CA LEU A 145 -8.86 1.61 4.31
C LEU A 145 -10.04 1.95 5.21
N GLN A 146 -11.25 2.10 4.66
CA GLN A 146 -12.46 2.32 5.45
C GLN A 146 -12.74 1.15 6.40
N ARG A 147 -12.58 -0.09 5.92
CA ARG A 147 -12.78 -1.30 6.73
C ARG A 147 -11.78 -1.42 7.88
N PHE A 148 -10.52 -1.03 7.65
CA PHE A 148 -9.43 -1.12 8.63
C PHE A 148 -9.18 0.19 9.40
N ALA A 149 -9.92 1.26 9.13
CA ALA A 149 -9.77 2.55 9.77
C ALA A 149 -9.79 2.50 11.32
N PRO A 150 -10.74 1.81 11.99
CA PRO A 150 -10.73 1.70 13.45
C PRO A 150 -9.44 1.04 13.96
N ASP A 151 -9.01 -0.06 13.32
CA ASP A 151 -7.83 -0.82 13.73
C ASP A 151 -6.54 -0.02 13.53
N LEU A 152 -6.42 0.62 12.37
CA LEU A 152 -5.29 1.48 12.00
C LEU A 152 -5.18 2.71 12.91
N ALA A 153 -6.30 3.21 13.46
CA ALA A 153 -6.34 4.39 14.30
C ALA A 153 -6.22 4.11 15.81
N ALA A 154 -6.59 2.92 16.28
CA ALA A 154 -6.73 2.66 17.71
C ALA A 154 -5.94 1.45 18.24
N LEU A 155 -5.82 0.37 17.47
CA LEU A 155 -5.21 -0.86 17.99
C LEU A 155 -3.68 -0.74 18.04
N PRO A 156 -3.02 -1.22 19.11
CA PRO A 156 -1.55 -1.26 19.16
C PRO A 156 -0.98 -2.27 18.17
N ASN A 157 -1.67 -3.39 17.93
CA ASN A 157 -1.31 -4.43 16.98
C ASN A 157 -2.53 -4.77 16.12
N ILE A 158 -2.33 -4.93 14.81
CA ILE A 158 -3.41 -5.25 13.87
C ILE A 158 -3.39 -6.75 13.55
N PRO A 159 -4.52 -7.46 13.66
CA PRO A 159 -4.60 -8.88 13.31
C PRO A 159 -4.23 -9.15 11.84
N VAL A 160 -3.47 -10.22 11.62
CA VAL A 160 -3.10 -10.69 10.27
C VAL A 160 -4.08 -11.75 9.77
N ALA A 161 -4.40 -11.72 8.48
CA ALA A 161 -5.22 -12.73 7.83
C ALA A 161 -4.36 -13.96 7.49
N ARG A 162 -4.27 -14.91 8.43
CA ARG A 162 -3.37 -16.09 8.33
C ARG A 162 -3.61 -16.97 7.09
N TRP A 163 -4.78 -16.88 6.47
CA TRP A 163 -5.17 -17.69 5.31
C TRP A 163 -4.83 -17.04 3.96
N GLN A 164 -4.38 -15.79 3.96
CA GLN A 164 -4.05 -15.05 2.75
C GLN A 164 -2.54 -15.01 2.55
N GLN A 165 -2.10 -15.29 1.32
CA GLN A 165 -0.69 -15.27 0.91
C GLN A 165 -0.54 -14.58 -0.43
N TRP A 166 0.64 -14.04 -0.68
CA TRP A 166 1.07 -13.60 -2.00
C TRP A 166 1.18 -14.79 -2.95
N GLN A 167 0.67 -14.65 -4.16
CA GLN A 167 0.49 -15.76 -5.11
C GLN A 167 1.28 -15.57 -6.40
N GLY A 168 1.56 -14.33 -6.78
CA GLY A 168 2.18 -14.02 -8.07
C GLY A 168 3.67 -13.67 -7.98
N PRO A 169 4.37 -13.67 -9.13
CA PRO A 169 5.73 -13.18 -9.20
C PRO A 169 5.77 -11.68 -8.92
N ARG A 170 6.71 -11.26 -8.08
CA ARG A 170 6.97 -9.84 -7.83
C ARG A 170 7.50 -9.18 -9.10
N ARG A 171 6.76 -8.24 -9.64
CA ARG A 171 7.16 -7.50 -10.85
C ARG A 171 8.00 -6.28 -10.50
N THR A 172 8.94 -5.95 -11.39
CA THR A 172 9.88 -4.84 -11.24
C THR A 172 9.58 -3.70 -12.19
N ARG A 173 10.08 -2.50 -11.88
CA ARG A 173 9.99 -1.34 -12.76
C ARG A 173 10.57 -1.61 -14.16
N ARG A 174 11.69 -2.32 -14.25
CA ARG A 174 12.33 -2.70 -15.53
C ARG A 174 11.40 -3.55 -16.41
N GLN A 175 10.65 -4.48 -15.81
CA GLN A 175 9.69 -5.30 -16.55
C GLN A 175 8.51 -4.45 -17.07
N ALA A 176 8.01 -3.51 -16.26
CA ALA A 176 6.93 -2.62 -16.68
C ALA A 176 7.36 -1.70 -17.83
N GLU A 177 8.59 -1.18 -17.77
CA GLU A 177 9.17 -0.35 -18.84
C GLU A 177 9.34 -1.13 -20.14
N ALA A 178 9.63 -2.44 -20.08
CA ALA A 178 9.74 -3.28 -21.26
C ALA A 178 8.40 -3.47 -22.00
N LEU A 179 7.28 -3.58 -21.26
CA LEU A 179 5.93 -3.69 -21.85
C LEU A 179 5.47 -2.40 -22.54
N LYS A 180 5.91 -1.24 -22.05
CA LYS A 180 5.53 0.08 -22.62
C LYS A 180 6.31 0.44 -23.88
N ARG A 181 7.41 -0.26 -24.20
CA ARG A 181 8.16 -0.02 -25.44
C ARG A 181 7.37 -0.63 -26.61
N PRO A 182 7.21 0.08 -27.75
CA PRO A 182 6.64 -0.53 -28.93
C PRO A 182 7.46 -1.77 -29.26
N GLN A 183 6.80 -2.93 -29.38
CA GLN A 183 7.45 -4.12 -29.90
C GLN A 183 7.83 -3.78 -31.34
N LEU A 184 9.12 -3.53 -31.58
CA LEU A 184 9.63 -3.43 -32.93
C LEU A 184 9.43 -4.81 -33.56
N VAL A 185 8.37 -4.94 -34.35
CA VAL A 185 8.14 -6.10 -35.19
C VAL A 185 9.25 -6.05 -36.25
N GLY A 186 10.18 -6.99 -36.15
CA GLY A 186 11.11 -7.33 -37.22
C GLY A 186 10.43 -8.24 -38.24
#